data_AF-A0A2D5KEQ4-F1
#
_entry.id   AF-A0A2D5KEQ4-F1
#
_cell.length_a   1.000
_cell.length_b   1.000
_cell.length_c   1.000
_cell.angle_alpha   90.00
_cell.angle_beta   90.00
_cell.angle_gamma   90.00
#
_symmetry.space_group_name_H-M   'P 1'
#
loop_
_entity.id
_entity.type
_entity.pdbx_description
1 polymer ?
#
loop_
_entity_poly.entity_id
_entity_poly.type
_entity_poly.pdbx_seq_one_letter_code
_entity_poly.pdbx_strand_id
1 'polypeptide(L)'
;MDEFKFDFSSYRDNSINHYHDLLENNPTDEKCFQKFFERNLSFIPGAHSAFGQSMSGHDPIHDCLISQPKIRGLNTRIPDFMWLSYDSSVFSPVLIEIEAPSKKLFNKDGSPTSDFTKAKNQLDEWAAHLSKPENQLNFFEDFDIDQDTRRLHFEPFYILIYGRRSEFDGNEILTRKRRTLVDKSTQQILMSFDRLCPNEIDVRFSCCYMRERQLNLIALGQKVKLDGSADYLTNLQNLQNGIDEMMFTSDERKDYLKANINEHIKVLKEEKNCR
;
A
#
# COMPACT_ATOMS: atom_id res chain seq x y z
N MET A 1 27.52 5.56 -11.91
CA MET A 1 27.18 6.95 -11.56
C MET A 1 25.86 7.21 -12.26
N ASP A 2 24.73 7.08 -11.55
CA ASP A 2 23.39 7.18 -12.16
C ASP A 2 23.18 8.60 -12.70
N GLU A 3 23.33 8.75 -14.02
CA GLU A 3 23.18 10.01 -14.74
C GLU A 3 21.72 10.50 -14.72
N PHE A 4 20.78 9.64 -14.32
CA PHE A 4 19.33 9.88 -14.29
C PHE A 4 18.78 9.88 -12.86
N LYS A 5 19.26 10.83 -12.05
CA LYS A 5 18.89 10.96 -10.63
C LYS A 5 17.41 11.33 -10.49
N PHE A 6 16.68 10.52 -9.73
CA PHE A 6 15.32 10.83 -9.31
C PHE A 6 15.30 12.07 -8.39
N ASP A 7 14.46 13.06 -8.72
CA ASP A 7 14.19 14.23 -7.87
C ASP A 7 12.84 14.07 -7.17
N PHE A 8 12.90 13.87 -5.85
CA PHE A 8 11.70 13.73 -5.04
C PHE A 8 10.85 15.01 -5.00
N SER A 9 11.46 16.19 -5.08
CA SER A 9 10.70 17.46 -5.01
C SER A 9 9.79 17.61 -6.23
N SER A 10 10.36 17.44 -7.43
CA SER A 10 9.59 17.43 -8.67
C SER A 10 8.53 16.34 -8.70
N TYR A 11 8.85 15.10 -8.29
CA TYR A 11 7.85 14.02 -8.20
C TYR A 11 6.72 14.39 -7.24
N ARG A 12 7.05 14.88 -6.05
CA ARG A 12 6.09 15.26 -5.00
C ARG A 12 5.14 16.32 -5.51
N ASP A 13 5.64 17.39 -6.10
CA ASP A 13 4.81 18.49 -6.56
C ASP A 13 3.88 18.05 -7.71
N ASN A 14 4.41 17.31 -8.69
CA ASN A 14 3.62 16.80 -9.82
C ASN A 14 2.54 15.80 -9.36
N SER A 15 2.90 14.85 -8.49
CA SER A 15 1.97 13.85 -7.98
C SER A 15 0.89 14.45 -7.06
N ILE A 16 1.24 15.42 -6.21
CA ILE A 16 0.27 16.16 -5.39
C ILE A 16 -0.70 16.96 -6.26
N ASN A 17 -0.20 17.67 -7.28
CA ASN A 17 -1.06 18.43 -8.19
C ASN A 17 -2.05 17.53 -8.91
N HIS A 18 -1.59 16.38 -9.43
CA HIS A 18 -2.48 15.41 -10.07
C HIS A 18 -3.47 14.77 -9.08
N TYR A 19 -3.03 14.49 -7.85
CA TYR A 19 -3.92 13.97 -6.81
C TYR A 19 -5.03 14.97 -6.45
N HIS A 20 -4.71 16.25 -6.34
CA HIS A 20 -5.71 17.31 -6.12
C HIS A 20 -6.69 17.42 -7.29
N ASP A 21 -6.20 17.36 -8.52
CA ASP A 21 -7.03 17.32 -9.72
C ASP A 21 -8.03 16.15 -9.68
N LEU A 22 -7.59 14.94 -9.32
CA LEU A 22 -8.47 13.78 -9.15
C LEU A 22 -9.53 14.00 -8.06
N LEU A 23 -9.14 14.61 -6.93
CA LEU A 23 -10.06 14.89 -5.83
C LEU A 23 -11.14 15.92 -6.20
N GLU A 24 -10.83 16.85 -7.09
CA GLU A 24 -11.77 17.88 -7.54
C GLU A 24 -12.64 17.39 -8.69
N ASN A 25 -12.05 16.70 -9.67
CA ASN A 25 -12.68 16.37 -10.94
C ASN A 25 -13.21 14.94 -11.03
N ASN A 26 -12.73 14.01 -10.20
CA ASN A 26 -13.15 12.60 -10.20
C ASN A 26 -13.53 12.05 -8.81
N PRO A 27 -14.17 12.80 -7.89
CA PRO A 27 -14.32 12.40 -6.49
C PRO A 27 -15.19 11.14 -6.26
N THR A 28 -15.96 10.72 -7.26
CA THR A 28 -16.82 9.53 -7.20
C THR A 28 -16.19 8.29 -7.85
N ASP A 29 -15.07 8.44 -8.57
CA ASP A 29 -14.45 7.35 -9.34
C ASP A 29 -13.31 6.68 -8.55
N GLU A 30 -13.69 5.70 -7.74
CA GLU A 30 -12.77 4.90 -6.94
C GLU A 30 -11.69 4.20 -7.78
N LYS A 31 -12.02 3.81 -9.02
CA LYS A 31 -11.05 3.13 -9.91
C LYS A 31 -9.93 4.06 -10.34
N CYS A 32 -10.21 5.35 -10.50
CA CYS A 32 -9.15 6.33 -10.77
C CYS A 32 -8.20 6.46 -9.59
N PHE A 33 -8.70 6.44 -8.35
CA PHE A 33 -7.85 6.46 -7.16
C PHE A 33 -7.04 5.18 -7.00
N GLN A 34 -7.64 4.01 -7.23
CA GLN A 34 -6.92 2.74 -7.25
C GLN A 34 -5.69 2.80 -8.17
N LYS A 35 -5.91 3.15 -9.45
CA LYS A 35 -4.83 3.24 -10.44
C LYS A 35 -3.79 4.30 -10.09
N PHE A 36 -4.24 5.44 -9.55
CA PHE A 36 -3.33 6.49 -9.11
C PHE A 36 -2.39 5.99 -8.02
N PHE A 37 -2.93 5.33 -6.99
CA PHE A 37 -2.15 4.80 -5.88
C PHE A 37 -1.28 3.61 -6.28
N GLU A 38 -1.72 2.75 -7.19
CA GLU A 38 -0.87 1.69 -7.76
C GLU A 38 0.40 2.26 -8.43
N ARG A 39 0.30 3.43 -9.07
CA ARG A 39 1.43 4.09 -9.75
C ARG A 39 2.16 5.13 -8.88
N ASN A 40 1.59 5.51 -7.75
CA ASN A 40 2.11 6.50 -6.81
C ASN A 40 1.95 5.98 -5.37
N LEU A 41 2.46 4.78 -5.12
CA LEU A 41 2.25 4.05 -3.87
C LEU A 41 2.73 4.79 -2.61
N SER A 42 3.59 5.79 -2.76
CA SER A 42 4.10 6.56 -1.62
C SER A 42 3.02 7.38 -0.91
N PHE A 43 1.82 7.46 -1.49
CA PHE A 43 0.62 7.99 -0.83
C PHE A 43 -0.05 7.00 0.12
N ILE A 44 0.19 5.69 -0.06
CA ILE A 44 -0.45 4.62 0.70
C ILE A 44 0.35 4.37 1.99
N PRO A 45 -0.24 4.64 3.17
CA PRO A 45 0.51 4.57 4.40
C PRO A 45 0.64 3.12 4.89
N GLY A 46 1.56 2.87 5.82
CA GLY A 46 1.69 1.58 6.50
C GLY A 46 2.99 0.82 6.23
N ALA A 47 3.77 1.18 5.20
CA ALA A 47 5.00 0.47 4.82
C ALA A 47 5.97 0.22 6.01
N HIS A 48 6.12 1.21 6.89
CA HIS A 48 7.06 1.18 8.02
C HIS A 48 6.39 1.35 9.39
N SER A 49 5.06 1.32 9.48
CA SER A 49 4.35 1.65 10.72
C SER A 49 3.21 0.70 11.04
N ALA A 50 3.32 0.02 12.17
CA ALA A 50 2.16 -0.28 13.00
C ALA A 50 1.70 1.05 13.63
N PHE A 51 0.57 1.60 13.19
CA PHE A 51 0.13 2.93 13.64
C PHE A 51 -0.05 2.96 15.16
N GLY A 52 0.82 3.68 15.87
CA GLY A 52 0.85 3.71 17.34
C GLY A 52 2.04 2.99 17.98
N GLN A 53 2.85 2.28 17.18
CA GLN A 53 4.17 1.77 17.57
C GLN A 53 5.27 2.58 16.85
N SER A 54 6.51 2.50 17.33
CA SER A 54 7.66 3.17 16.71
C SER A 54 7.81 2.77 15.25
N MET A 55 8.25 3.68 14.38
CA MET A 55 8.56 3.34 12.98
C MET A 55 9.59 2.21 12.96
N SER A 56 9.27 1.13 12.26
CA SER A 56 10.21 0.04 12.04
C SER A 56 11.32 0.53 11.11
N GLY A 57 12.56 0.20 11.44
CA GLY A 57 13.69 0.37 10.50
C GLY A 57 13.73 -0.68 9.40
N HIS A 58 12.82 -1.67 9.43
CA HIS A 58 12.71 -2.71 8.41
C HIS A 58 11.83 -2.28 7.25
N ASP A 59 12.23 -2.70 6.06
CA ASP A 59 11.46 -2.55 4.83
C ASP A 59 10.34 -3.61 4.81
N PRO A 60 9.18 -3.32 4.20
CA PRO A 60 8.12 -4.31 4.07
C PRO A 60 8.62 -5.53 3.28
N ILE A 61 8.10 -6.71 3.62
CA ILE A 61 8.43 -7.95 2.92
C ILE A 61 8.14 -7.78 1.42
N HIS A 62 9.07 -8.27 0.60
CA HIS A 62 9.09 -8.16 -0.87
C HIS A 62 9.32 -6.76 -1.44
N ASP A 63 9.54 -5.72 -0.60
CA ASP A 63 9.71 -4.33 -1.05
C ASP A 63 8.55 -3.85 -1.96
N CYS A 64 7.35 -4.42 -1.75
CA CYS A 64 6.17 -4.22 -2.59
C CYS A 64 4.94 -3.79 -1.76
N LEU A 65 4.17 -2.84 -2.30
CA LEU A 65 2.75 -2.69 -2.00
C LEU A 65 1.98 -3.73 -2.82
N ILE A 66 1.21 -4.59 -2.17
CA ILE A 66 0.41 -5.60 -2.86
C ILE A 66 -0.96 -4.99 -3.16
N SER A 67 -1.28 -4.79 -4.44
CA SER A 67 -2.62 -4.40 -4.90
C SER A 67 -3.55 -5.62 -4.93
N GLN A 68 -4.78 -5.41 -4.47
CA GLN A 68 -5.88 -6.38 -4.46
C GLN A 68 -5.49 -7.78 -3.96
N PRO A 69 -4.86 -7.89 -2.77
CA PRO A 69 -4.37 -9.15 -2.22
C PRO A 69 -5.50 -10.16 -1.99
N LYS A 70 -5.45 -11.29 -2.70
CA LYS A 70 -6.40 -12.38 -2.51
C LYS A 70 -6.01 -13.21 -1.30
N ILE A 71 -6.79 -13.10 -0.23
CA ILE A 71 -6.62 -13.90 0.99
C ILE A 71 -7.57 -15.09 0.93
N ARG A 72 -7.04 -16.31 1.07
CA ARG A 72 -7.85 -17.53 1.01
C ARG A 72 -8.94 -17.51 2.07
N GLY A 73 -10.18 -17.69 1.61
CA GLY A 73 -11.38 -17.65 2.47
C GLY A 73 -12.06 -16.28 2.52
N LEU A 74 -11.47 -15.23 1.93
CA LEU A 74 -12.08 -13.92 1.73
C LEU A 74 -12.32 -13.68 0.22
N ASN A 75 -13.41 -14.25 -0.31
CA ASN A 75 -13.66 -14.27 -1.77
C ASN A 75 -14.32 -13.00 -2.33
N THR A 76 -14.97 -12.19 -1.50
CA THR A 76 -15.78 -11.02 -1.94
C THR A 76 -15.35 -9.69 -1.33
N ARG A 77 -14.42 -9.71 -0.38
CA ARG A 77 -13.93 -8.56 0.39
C ARG A 77 -12.42 -8.52 0.28
N ILE A 78 -11.95 -8.32 -0.93
CA ILE A 78 -10.52 -8.24 -1.24
C ILE A 78 -10.09 -6.81 -0.85
N PRO A 79 -9.10 -6.63 0.03
CA PRO A 79 -8.56 -5.29 0.31
C PRO A 79 -8.07 -4.64 -0.97
N ASP A 80 -8.11 -3.31 -1.06
CA ASP A 80 -7.54 -2.61 -2.20
C ASP A 80 -6.01 -2.70 -2.22
N PHE A 81 -5.40 -2.61 -1.05
CA PHE A 81 -3.95 -2.71 -0.88
C PHE A 81 -3.54 -3.45 0.39
N MET A 82 -2.31 -3.96 0.40
CA MET A 82 -1.67 -4.47 1.60
C MET A 82 -0.15 -4.26 1.62
N TRP A 83 0.34 -3.84 2.78
CA TRP A 83 1.75 -3.93 3.14
C TRP A 83 2.00 -5.15 4.02
N LEU A 84 3.13 -5.82 3.81
CA LEU A 84 3.60 -6.89 4.69
C LEU A 84 4.71 -6.34 5.60
N SER A 85 4.32 -5.48 6.53
CA SER A 85 5.26 -4.77 7.40
C SER A 85 5.61 -5.61 8.62
N TYR A 86 6.80 -5.40 9.19
CA TYR A 86 7.23 -6.09 10.40
C TYR A 86 8.33 -5.31 11.15
N ASP A 87 8.57 -5.71 12.39
CA ASP A 87 9.74 -5.32 13.17
C ASP A 87 10.40 -6.55 13.81
N SER A 88 11.35 -6.33 14.71
CA SER A 88 12.08 -7.41 15.40
C SER A 88 11.21 -8.37 16.23
N SER A 89 9.95 -8.02 16.50
CA SER A 89 9.05 -8.74 17.41
C SER A 89 7.66 -9.02 16.83
N VAL A 90 7.20 -8.20 15.90
CA VAL A 90 5.83 -8.23 15.38
C VAL A 90 5.84 -8.31 13.86
N PHE A 91 5.07 -9.25 13.31
CA PHE A 91 4.69 -9.27 11.90
C PHE A 91 3.29 -8.63 11.77
N SER A 92 3.23 -7.51 11.06
CA SER A 92 2.07 -6.62 10.96
C SER A 92 1.60 -6.43 9.52
N PRO A 93 0.82 -7.36 8.94
CA PRO A 93 0.13 -7.09 7.69
C PRO A 93 -0.79 -5.88 7.84
N VAL A 94 -0.66 -4.90 6.95
CA VAL A 94 -1.49 -3.69 6.94
C VAL A 94 -2.44 -3.79 5.77
N LEU A 95 -3.70 -4.14 6.02
CA LEU A 95 -4.76 -4.24 5.00
C LEU A 95 -5.44 -2.88 4.86
N ILE A 96 -5.64 -2.44 3.62
CA ILE A 96 -6.08 -1.07 3.33
C ILE A 96 -7.26 -1.14 2.36
N GLU A 97 -8.36 -0.52 2.76
CA GLU A 97 -9.53 -0.26 1.91
C GLU A 97 -9.57 1.24 1.58
N ILE A 98 -9.82 1.55 0.31
CA ILE A 98 -10.15 2.89 -0.16
C ILE A 98 -11.61 2.93 -0.59
N GLU A 99 -12.26 4.06 -0.33
CA GLU A 99 -13.64 4.31 -0.72
C GLU A 99 -13.71 5.62 -1.49
N ALA A 100 -14.66 5.82 -2.39
CA ALA A 100 -14.72 7.07 -3.16
C ALA A 100 -14.70 8.34 -2.25
N PRO A 101 -13.84 9.35 -2.51
CA PRO A 101 -13.72 10.53 -1.65
C PRO A 101 -15.04 11.31 -1.48
N SER A 102 -15.96 11.24 -2.44
CA SER A 102 -17.28 11.86 -2.33
C SER A 102 -18.19 11.22 -1.27
N LYS A 103 -17.91 9.99 -0.83
CA LYS A 103 -18.76 9.27 0.13
C LYS A 103 -18.76 9.98 1.48
N LYS A 104 -19.94 10.08 2.08
CA LYS A 104 -20.19 10.78 3.35
C LYS A 104 -20.09 9.83 4.52
N LEU A 105 -19.41 10.25 5.59
CA LEU A 105 -19.34 9.52 6.84
C LEU A 105 -20.66 9.65 7.62
N PHE A 106 -21.31 10.82 7.54
CA PHE A 106 -22.46 11.14 8.39
C PHE A 106 -23.73 11.50 7.60
N ASN A 107 -24.86 11.04 8.12
CA ASN A 107 -26.18 11.53 7.76
C ASN A 107 -26.41 12.95 8.32
N LYS A 108 -27.51 13.59 7.91
CA LYS A 108 -27.88 14.94 8.38
C LYS A 108 -28.10 15.03 9.90
N ASP A 109 -28.49 13.93 10.53
CA ASP A 109 -28.65 13.81 11.99
C ASP A 109 -27.32 13.51 12.71
N GLY A 110 -26.21 13.45 11.98
CA GLY A 110 -24.88 13.12 12.48
C GLY A 110 -24.66 11.63 12.74
N SER A 111 -25.61 10.74 12.47
CA SER A 111 -25.40 9.27 12.54
C SER A 111 -24.51 8.79 11.38
N PRO A 112 -23.76 7.69 11.52
CA PRO A 112 -22.97 7.16 10.40
C PRO A 112 -23.85 6.73 9.22
N THR A 113 -23.37 6.93 7.99
CA THR A 113 -24.09 6.46 6.80
C THR A 113 -24.04 4.94 6.67
N SER A 114 -25.00 4.36 5.93
CA SER A 114 -24.99 2.92 5.63
C SER A 114 -23.77 2.50 4.81
N ASP A 115 -23.27 3.39 3.94
CA ASP A 115 -22.09 3.10 3.12
C ASP A 115 -20.84 3.06 3.98
N PHE A 116 -20.69 3.99 4.93
CA PHE A 116 -19.61 3.93 5.90
C PHE A 116 -19.70 2.67 6.76
N THR A 117 -20.90 2.30 7.23
CA THR A 117 -21.08 1.07 8.02
C THR A 117 -20.68 -0.17 7.22
N LYS A 118 -21.00 -0.27 5.93
CA LYS A 118 -20.55 -1.38 5.08
C LYS A 118 -19.03 -1.46 4.96
N ALA A 119 -18.37 -0.33 4.70
CA ALA A 119 -16.92 -0.26 4.60
C ALA A 119 -16.23 -0.62 5.93
N LYS A 120 -16.77 -0.17 7.06
CA LYS A 120 -16.27 -0.55 8.39
C LYS A 120 -16.46 -2.05 8.65
N ASN A 121 -17.62 -2.60 8.31
CA ASN A 121 -17.89 -4.03 8.50
C ASN A 121 -16.92 -4.91 7.69
N GLN A 122 -16.44 -4.44 6.53
CA GLN A 122 -15.39 -5.13 5.77
C GLN A 122 -14.08 -5.25 6.57
N LEU A 123 -13.69 -4.22 7.32
CA LEU A 123 -12.55 -4.32 8.24
C LEU A 123 -12.81 -5.32 9.38
N ASP A 124 -14.02 -5.30 9.95
CA ASP A 124 -14.40 -6.23 11.01
C ASP A 124 -14.38 -7.69 10.52
N GLU A 125 -14.81 -7.94 9.28
CA GLU A 125 -14.78 -9.25 8.63
C GLU A 125 -13.33 -9.75 8.46
N TRP A 126 -12.41 -8.90 8.04
CA TRP A 126 -10.98 -9.24 7.95
C TRP A 126 -10.38 -9.55 9.33
N ALA A 127 -10.68 -8.73 10.33
CA ALA A 127 -10.22 -8.95 11.70
C ALA A 127 -10.71 -10.27 12.27
N ALA A 128 -11.99 -10.59 12.10
CA ALA A 128 -12.57 -11.86 12.53
C ALA A 128 -12.03 -13.06 11.74
N HIS A 129 -11.68 -12.86 10.47
CA HIS A 129 -11.07 -13.90 9.64
C HIS A 129 -9.64 -14.21 10.10
N LEU A 130 -8.80 -13.19 10.24
CA LEU A 130 -7.39 -13.30 10.59
C LEU A 130 -7.15 -13.58 12.08
N SER A 131 -8.17 -13.51 12.94
CA SER A 131 -8.06 -13.94 14.34
C SER A 131 -7.99 -15.46 14.51
N LYS A 132 -8.26 -16.23 13.44
CA LYS A 132 -8.25 -17.70 13.48
C LYS A 132 -6.88 -18.25 13.08
N PRO A 133 -6.22 -19.10 13.90
CA PRO A 133 -4.89 -19.63 13.60
C PRO A 133 -4.78 -20.33 12.23
N GLU A 134 -5.79 -21.09 11.83
CA GLU A 134 -5.83 -21.77 10.53
C GLU A 134 -5.81 -20.79 9.34
N ASN A 135 -6.43 -19.62 9.50
CA ASN A 135 -6.43 -18.59 8.47
C ASN A 135 -5.11 -17.81 8.44
N GLN A 136 -4.46 -17.64 9.59
CA GLN A 136 -3.10 -17.07 9.65
C GLN A 136 -2.10 -17.98 8.93
N LEU A 137 -2.19 -19.30 9.12
CA LEU A 137 -1.37 -20.27 8.39
C LEU A 137 -1.61 -20.19 6.87
N ASN A 138 -2.87 -20.09 6.44
CA ASN A 138 -3.20 -19.89 5.03
C ASN A 138 -2.61 -18.57 4.50
N PHE A 139 -2.71 -17.49 5.27
CA PHE A 139 -2.15 -16.19 4.92
C PHE A 139 -0.62 -16.28 4.72
N PHE A 140 0.09 -16.95 5.61
CA PHE A 140 1.54 -17.14 5.47
C PHE A 140 1.92 -17.89 4.19
N GLU A 141 1.10 -18.88 3.80
CA GLU A 141 1.30 -19.61 2.54
C GLU A 141 0.92 -18.80 1.31
N ASP A 142 -0.16 -18.02 1.37
CA ASP A 142 -0.64 -17.22 0.24
C ASP A 142 0.39 -16.16 -0.16
N PHE A 143 1.11 -15.56 0.81
CA PHE A 143 2.08 -14.48 0.59
C PHE A 143 3.55 -14.87 0.72
N ASP A 144 3.84 -16.17 0.78
CA ASP A 144 5.18 -16.74 0.84
C ASP A 144 6.04 -16.18 2.00
N ILE A 145 5.43 -16.12 3.19
CA ILE A 145 6.09 -15.62 4.40
C ILE A 145 7.10 -16.67 4.90
N ASP A 146 8.33 -16.26 5.21
CA ASP A 146 9.40 -17.15 5.66
C ASP A 146 9.20 -17.62 7.12
N GLN A 147 9.95 -18.65 7.53
CA GLN A 147 9.79 -19.27 8.85
C GLN A 147 10.20 -18.37 10.02
N ASP A 148 11.15 -17.46 9.83
CA ASP A 148 11.59 -16.58 10.92
C ASP A 148 10.54 -15.48 11.15
N THR A 149 9.98 -14.92 10.08
CA THR A 149 8.84 -13.99 10.18
C THR A 149 7.60 -14.64 10.79
N ARG A 150 7.30 -15.91 10.45
CA ARG A 150 6.17 -16.66 11.04
C ARG A 150 6.26 -16.86 12.55
N ARG A 151 7.46 -16.76 13.14
CA ARG A 151 7.65 -16.87 14.60
C ARG A 151 7.36 -15.57 15.35
N LEU A 152 7.26 -14.45 14.64
CA LEU A 152 6.93 -13.16 15.24
C LEU A 152 5.48 -13.13 15.70
N HIS A 153 5.15 -12.19 16.58
CA HIS A 153 3.76 -11.96 16.96
C HIS A 153 2.97 -11.47 15.74
N PHE A 154 1.92 -12.19 15.36
CA PHE A 154 1.08 -11.82 14.24
C PHE A 154 0.01 -10.79 14.66
N GLU A 155 0.15 -9.54 14.20
CA GLU A 155 -0.72 -8.43 14.59
C GLU A 155 -1.13 -7.59 13.36
N PRO A 156 -2.22 -7.95 12.65
CA PRO A 156 -2.67 -7.22 11.48
C PRO A 156 -3.30 -5.85 11.83
N PHE A 157 -3.10 -4.88 10.95
CA PHE A 157 -3.68 -3.54 11.00
C PHE A 157 -4.67 -3.34 9.84
N TYR A 158 -5.69 -2.52 10.07
CA TYR A 158 -6.75 -2.28 9.08
C TYR A 158 -6.98 -0.79 8.89
N ILE A 159 -6.74 -0.29 7.67
CA ILE A 159 -6.91 1.12 7.32
C ILE A 159 -8.12 1.26 6.41
N LEU A 160 -9.01 2.17 6.78
CA LEU A 160 -10.07 2.66 5.90
C LEU A 160 -9.77 4.11 5.51
N ILE A 161 -9.55 4.34 4.22
CA ILE A 161 -9.40 5.67 3.62
C ILE A 161 -10.77 6.06 3.04
N TYR A 162 -11.45 6.99 3.71
CA TYR A 162 -12.86 7.29 3.43
C TYR A 162 -13.17 8.77 3.53
N GLY A 163 -13.84 9.29 2.48
CA GLY A 163 -14.42 10.63 2.48
C GLY A 163 -13.39 11.77 2.54
N ARG A 164 -13.91 13.00 2.57
CA ARG A 164 -13.12 14.24 2.69
C ARG A 164 -13.24 14.85 4.08
N ARG A 165 -12.16 15.47 4.55
CA ARG A 165 -12.10 16.21 5.82
C ARG A 165 -13.12 17.34 5.88
N SER A 166 -13.41 17.97 4.74
CA SER A 166 -14.37 19.08 4.63
C SER A 166 -15.79 18.74 5.10
N GLU A 167 -16.16 17.47 5.26
CA GLU A 167 -17.45 17.07 5.83
C GLU A 167 -17.58 17.41 7.32
N PHE A 168 -16.49 17.37 8.08
CA PHE A 168 -16.48 17.55 9.53
C PHE A 168 -15.53 18.66 10.01
N ASP A 169 -14.81 19.29 9.09
CA ASP A 169 -13.96 20.44 9.40
C ASP A 169 -14.79 21.60 9.96
N GLY A 170 -14.30 22.25 11.02
CA GLY A 170 -15.06 23.26 11.76
C GLY A 170 -16.28 22.75 12.56
N ASN A 171 -16.58 21.45 12.55
CA ASN A 171 -17.64 20.84 13.37
C ASN A 171 -17.05 19.95 14.47
N GLU A 172 -16.92 20.49 15.68
CA GLU A 172 -16.30 19.79 16.81
C GLU A 172 -17.03 18.50 17.19
N ILE A 173 -18.36 18.48 17.09
CA ILE A 173 -19.18 17.32 17.45
C ILE A 173 -18.91 16.17 16.48
N LEU A 174 -18.98 16.43 15.17
CA LEU A 174 -18.69 15.41 14.15
C LEU A 174 -17.22 14.97 14.20
N THR A 175 -16.30 15.89 14.43
CA THR A 175 -14.87 15.59 14.60
C THR A 175 -14.63 14.65 15.78
N ARG A 176 -15.29 14.89 16.93
CA ARG A 176 -15.19 14.00 18.10
C ARG A 176 -15.84 12.65 17.81
N LYS A 177 -17.03 12.64 17.20
CA LYS A 177 -17.74 11.40 16.85
C LYS A 177 -16.93 10.52 15.90
N ARG A 178 -16.25 11.13 14.91
CA ARG A 178 -15.37 10.41 13.98
C ARG A 178 -14.29 9.58 14.69
N ARG A 179 -13.75 10.08 15.81
CA ARG A 179 -12.70 9.38 16.58
C ARG A 179 -13.17 8.07 17.21
N THR A 180 -14.48 7.86 17.32
CA THR A 180 -15.08 6.68 17.94
C THR A 180 -15.71 5.73 16.92
N LEU A 181 -15.59 6.00 15.62
CA LEU A 181 -16.23 5.20 14.56
C LEU A 181 -15.51 3.90 14.24
N VAL A 182 -14.22 3.82 14.56
CA VAL A 182 -13.40 2.61 14.39
C VAL A 182 -12.88 2.16 15.74
N ASP A 183 -12.71 0.85 15.88
CA ASP A 183 -12.25 0.24 17.11
C ASP A 183 -10.71 0.18 17.11
N LYS A 184 -10.10 0.97 18.01
CA LYS A 184 -8.65 0.98 18.15
C LYS A 184 -8.11 -0.29 18.80
N SER A 185 -8.94 -1.03 19.54
CA SER A 185 -8.54 -2.31 20.14
C SER A 185 -8.36 -3.42 19.10
N THR A 186 -8.94 -3.25 17.92
CA THR A 186 -8.78 -4.15 16.77
C THR A 186 -7.84 -3.58 15.71
N GLN A 187 -6.98 -2.61 16.07
CA GLN A 187 -6.01 -1.97 15.18
C GLN A 187 -6.63 -1.31 13.94
N GLN A 188 -7.87 -0.84 14.03
CA GLN A 188 -8.53 -0.13 12.94
C GLN A 188 -8.22 1.36 12.94
N ILE A 189 -7.94 1.89 11.75
CA ILE A 189 -7.59 3.28 11.52
C ILE A 189 -8.51 3.86 10.44
N LEU A 190 -9.09 5.03 10.72
CA LEU A 190 -9.91 5.78 9.78
C LEU A 190 -9.17 7.05 9.34
N MET A 191 -8.89 7.17 8.04
CA MET A 191 -8.23 8.33 7.42
C MET A 191 -9.15 8.97 6.36
N SER A 192 -9.04 10.27 6.18
CA SER A 192 -9.63 10.95 5.02
C SER A 192 -8.60 11.06 3.89
N PHE A 193 -9.08 11.19 2.66
CA PHE A 193 -8.21 11.42 1.50
C PHE A 193 -7.29 12.64 1.67
N ASP A 194 -7.73 13.67 2.40
CA ASP A 194 -6.94 14.88 2.69
C ASP A 194 -5.67 14.65 3.52
N ARG A 195 -5.51 13.45 4.12
CA ARG A 195 -4.31 13.14 4.90
C ARG A 195 -3.23 12.44 4.09
N LEU A 196 -3.55 11.97 2.89
CA LEU A 196 -2.59 11.26 2.04
C LEU A 196 -1.63 12.26 1.39
N CYS A 197 -0.35 11.93 1.43
CA CYS A 197 0.72 12.67 0.79
C CYS A 197 1.89 11.72 0.51
N PRO A 198 2.73 11.98 -0.50
CA PRO A 198 3.82 11.08 -0.83
C PRO A 198 4.90 11.13 0.26
N ASN A 199 5.29 9.95 0.74
CA ASN A 199 6.45 9.76 1.61
C ASN A 199 7.72 9.50 0.79
N GLU A 200 8.80 10.24 1.06
CA GLU A 200 10.08 10.10 0.33
C GLU A 200 10.70 8.71 0.51
N ILE A 201 10.53 8.09 1.67
CA ILE A 201 11.10 6.78 1.96
C ILE A 201 10.44 5.74 1.03
N ASP A 202 9.13 5.82 0.89
CA ASP A 202 8.32 4.79 0.24
C ASP A 202 8.47 4.80 -1.30
N VAL A 203 8.99 5.88 -1.90
CA VAL A 203 9.17 5.96 -3.37
C VAL A 203 10.19 4.97 -3.94
N ARG A 204 10.92 4.21 -3.10
CA ARG A 204 11.82 3.14 -3.55
C ARG A 204 11.10 1.82 -3.78
N PHE A 205 9.97 1.59 -3.10
CA PHE A 205 9.22 0.35 -3.19
C PHE A 205 8.46 0.28 -4.50
N SER A 206 8.02 -0.93 -4.85
CA SER A 206 7.25 -1.19 -6.05
C SER A 206 5.79 -1.48 -5.73
N CYS A 207 4.88 -1.34 -6.69
CA CYS A 207 3.51 -1.84 -6.56
C CYS A 207 3.35 -3.10 -7.39
N CYS A 208 2.78 -4.14 -6.79
CA CYS A 208 2.78 -5.50 -7.30
C CYS A 208 1.39 -6.10 -7.09
N TYR A 209 0.97 -7.07 -7.89
CA TYR A 209 -0.12 -7.98 -7.53
C TYR A 209 0.40 -9.40 -7.44
N MET A 210 -0.25 -10.23 -6.61
CA MET A 210 0.12 -11.62 -6.47
C MET A 210 -0.78 -12.52 -7.30
N ARG A 211 -0.18 -13.38 -8.12
CA ARG A 211 -0.88 -14.43 -8.88
C ARG A 211 -0.07 -15.70 -8.81
N GLU A 212 -0.71 -16.80 -8.41
CA GLU A 212 -0.07 -18.13 -8.35
C GLU A 212 1.25 -18.11 -7.55
N ARG A 213 1.25 -17.39 -6.41
CA ARG A 213 2.43 -17.15 -5.55
C ARG A 213 3.59 -16.41 -6.23
N GLN A 214 3.35 -15.75 -7.36
CA GLN A 214 4.32 -14.89 -8.03
C GLN A 214 3.91 -13.42 -7.95
N LEU A 215 4.88 -12.56 -7.62
CA LEU A 215 4.70 -11.12 -7.65
C LEU A 215 4.85 -10.61 -9.07
N ASN A 216 3.78 -9.98 -9.56
CA ASN A 216 3.73 -9.36 -10.87
C ASN A 216 3.76 -7.85 -10.68
N LEU A 217 4.72 -7.19 -11.30
CA LEU A 217 4.90 -5.76 -11.17
C LEU A 217 3.75 -5.00 -11.86
N ILE A 218 3.17 -4.04 -11.13
CA ILE A 218 2.25 -3.02 -11.68
C ILE A 218 3.05 -1.77 -12.02
N ALA A 219 3.80 -1.25 -11.05
CA ALA A 219 4.63 -0.06 -11.23
C ALA A 219 5.93 -0.19 -10.42
N LEU A 220 7.06 0.12 -11.06
CA LEU A 220 8.38 0.09 -10.40
C LEU A 220 8.55 1.32 -9.50
N GLY A 221 9.30 1.13 -8.40
CA GLY A 221 9.67 2.23 -7.51
C GLY A 221 10.45 3.34 -8.21
N GLN A 222 10.04 4.58 -7.99
CA GLN A 222 10.60 5.76 -8.64
C GLN A 222 12.08 5.96 -8.33
N LYS A 223 12.51 5.59 -7.11
CA LYS A 223 13.89 5.71 -6.62
C LYS A 223 14.64 4.37 -6.63
N VAL A 224 14.17 3.37 -7.37
CA VAL A 224 14.90 2.12 -7.56
C VAL A 224 16.32 2.39 -8.08
N LYS A 225 17.29 1.66 -7.54
CA LYS A 225 18.68 1.68 -7.99
C LYS A 225 19.03 0.30 -8.50
N LEU A 226 19.77 0.22 -9.61
CA LEU A 226 20.30 -1.04 -10.12
C LEU A 226 21.65 -1.30 -9.44
N ASP A 227 21.60 -1.63 -8.15
CA ASP A 227 22.74 -2.05 -7.34
C ASP A 227 22.38 -3.30 -6.50
N GLY A 228 23.22 -3.67 -5.53
CA GLY A 228 22.96 -4.83 -4.66
C GLY A 228 21.69 -4.71 -3.81
N SER A 229 21.14 -3.51 -3.60
CA SER A 229 19.86 -3.32 -2.91
C SER A 229 18.64 -3.69 -3.76
N ALA A 230 18.83 -3.91 -5.07
CA ALA A 230 17.78 -4.29 -6.01
C ALA A 230 17.46 -5.80 -6.02
N ASP A 231 17.94 -6.55 -5.03
CA ASP A 231 17.83 -8.00 -4.99
C ASP A 231 16.37 -8.51 -4.99
N TYR A 232 15.44 -7.74 -4.42
CA TYR A 232 14.01 -8.06 -4.46
C TYR A 232 13.45 -8.16 -5.89
N LEU A 233 14.04 -7.43 -6.85
CA LEU A 233 13.63 -7.46 -8.26
C LEU A 233 13.79 -8.86 -8.89
N THR A 234 14.63 -9.73 -8.32
CA THR A 234 14.82 -11.10 -8.84
C THR A 234 13.54 -11.93 -8.77
N ASN A 235 12.62 -11.57 -7.87
CA ASN A 235 11.37 -12.26 -7.59
C ASN A 235 10.17 -11.67 -8.32
N LEU A 236 10.35 -10.55 -9.03
CA LEU A 236 9.27 -9.85 -9.73
C LEU A 236 9.16 -10.28 -11.19
N GLN A 237 7.92 -10.39 -11.66
CA GLN A 237 7.57 -10.60 -13.07
C GLN A 237 7.14 -9.29 -13.73
N ASN A 238 7.14 -9.25 -15.06
CA ASN A 238 6.66 -8.11 -15.88
C ASN A 238 7.39 -6.77 -15.64
N LEU A 239 8.70 -6.83 -15.38
CA LEU A 239 9.53 -5.66 -15.06
C LEU A 239 9.43 -4.51 -16.07
N GLN A 240 9.47 -4.85 -17.36
CA GLN A 240 9.42 -3.86 -18.45
C GLN A 240 8.11 -3.08 -18.43
N ASN A 241 6.97 -3.78 -18.28
CA ASN A 241 5.67 -3.15 -18.16
C ASN A 241 5.60 -2.26 -16.91
N GLY A 242 6.14 -2.71 -15.78
CA GLY A 242 6.15 -1.88 -14.58
C GLY A 242 7.00 -0.61 -14.68
N ILE A 243 8.02 -0.59 -15.56
CA ILE A 243 8.77 0.63 -15.88
C ILE A 243 7.92 1.58 -16.72
N ASP A 244 7.14 1.06 -17.68
CA ASP A 244 6.22 1.87 -18.49
C ASP A 244 5.21 2.63 -17.62
N GLU A 245 4.73 1.97 -16.57
CA GLU A 245 3.72 2.47 -15.64
C GLU A 245 4.25 3.50 -14.61
N MET A 246 5.56 3.75 -14.54
CA MET A 246 6.14 4.76 -13.65
C MET A 246 5.64 6.16 -14.01
N MET A 247 4.84 6.78 -13.15
CA MET A 247 4.36 8.16 -13.33
C MET A 247 5.42 9.19 -12.92
N PHE A 248 5.38 10.38 -13.52
CA PHE A 248 6.25 11.51 -13.14
C PHE A 248 7.76 11.18 -13.12
N THR A 249 8.17 10.24 -13.96
CA THR A 249 9.55 9.82 -14.19
C THR A 249 9.92 10.11 -15.63
N SER A 250 11.13 10.63 -15.85
CA SER A 250 11.57 11.02 -17.19
C SER A 250 11.76 9.81 -18.12
N ASP A 251 11.58 10.03 -19.42
CA ASP A 251 11.73 8.98 -20.42
C ASP A 251 13.17 8.45 -20.44
N GLU A 252 14.18 9.30 -20.24
CA GLU A 252 15.57 8.86 -20.17
C GLU A 252 15.83 7.91 -19.00
N ARG A 253 15.20 8.15 -17.84
CA ARG A 253 15.28 7.24 -16.70
C ARG A 253 14.59 5.91 -17.00
N LYS A 254 13.41 5.94 -17.64
CA LYS A 254 12.70 4.71 -18.05
C LYS A 254 13.54 3.91 -19.04
N ASP A 255 14.09 4.56 -20.06
CA ASP A 255 14.91 3.92 -21.09
C ASP A 255 16.18 3.31 -20.50
N TYR A 256 16.85 4.02 -19.59
CA TYR A 256 17.97 3.47 -18.83
C TYR A 256 17.56 2.22 -18.03
N LEU A 257 16.47 2.27 -17.27
CA LEU A 257 16.01 1.11 -16.49
C LEU A 257 15.70 -0.07 -17.41
N LYS A 258 14.95 0.14 -18.50
CA LYS A 258 14.59 -0.92 -19.46
C LYS A 258 15.81 -1.59 -20.08
N ALA A 259 16.82 -0.79 -20.43
CA ALA A 259 18.04 -1.29 -21.06
C ALA A 259 18.91 -2.12 -20.10
N ASN A 260 18.87 -1.85 -18.79
CA ASN A 260 19.83 -2.41 -17.84
C ASN A 260 19.23 -3.40 -16.83
N ILE A 261 17.93 -3.34 -16.53
CA ILE A 261 17.32 -4.11 -15.43
C ILE A 261 17.45 -5.63 -15.58
N ASN A 262 17.33 -6.15 -16.81
CA ASN A 262 17.38 -7.59 -17.06
C ASN A 262 18.79 -8.16 -16.85
N GLU A 263 19.82 -7.48 -17.35
CA GLU A 263 21.20 -7.91 -17.15
C GLU A 263 21.59 -7.79 -15.67
N HIS A 264 21.15 -6.74 -15.00
CA HIS A 264 21.37 -6.57 -13.56
C HIS A 264 20.79 -7.72 -12.74
N ILE A 265 19.53 -8.10 -13.02
CA ILE A 265 18.87 -9.23 -12.35
C ILE A 265 19.59 -10.56 -12.62
N LYS A 266 20.10 -10.74 -13.84
CA LYS A 266 20.87 -11.94 -14.18
C LYS A 266 22.14 -12.03 -13.33
N VAL A 267 22.89 -10.94 -13.21
CA VAL A 267 24.08 -10.86 -12.35
C VAL A 267 23.73 -11.18 -10.89
N LEU A 268 22.68 -10.56 -10.33
CA LEU A 268 22.25 -10.83 -8.95
C LEU A 268 21.87 -12.30 -8.71
N LYS A 269 21.22 -12.94 -9.68
CA LYS A 269 20.89 -14.38 -9.60
C LYS A 269 22.12 -15.27 -9.64
N GLU A 270 23.11 -14.93 -10.46
CA GLU A 270 24.38 -15.66 -10.53
C GLU A 270 25.18 -15.53 -9.23
N GLU A 271 25.22 -14.33 -8.63
CA GLU A 271 25.88 -14.10 -7.34
C GLU A 271 25.24 -14.88 -6.18
N LYS A 272 23.90 -15.01 -6.18
CA LYS A 272 23.15 -15.83 -5.20
C LYS A 272 23.48 -17.32 -5.30
N ASN A 273 23.62 -17.85 -6.51
CA ASN A 273 23.91 -19.27 -6.71
C ASN A 273 25.36 -19.64 -6.36
N CYS A 274 26.25 -18.66 -6.23
CA CYS A 274 27.64 -18.87 -5.82
C CYS A 274 27.86 -18.80 -4.30
N ARG A 275 26.83 -18.48 -3.51
CA ARG A 275 26.86 -18.41 -2.05
C ARG A 275 26.14 -19.59 -1.43
#